data_AF-A0A357GWV8-F1
#
_entry.id   AF-A0A357GWV8-F1
#
_cell.length_a   1.000
_cell.length_b   1.000
_cell.length_c   1.000
_cell.angle_alpha   90.00
_cell.angle_beta   90.00
_cell.angle_gamma   90.00
#
_symmetry.space_group_name_H-M   'P 1'
#
loop_
_entity.id
_entity.type
_entity.pdbx_description
1 polymer ?
#
loop_
_entity_poly.entity_id
_entity_poly.type
_entity_poly.pdbx_seq_one_letter_code
_entity_poly.pdbx_strand_id
1 'polypeptide(L)'
;MFDNHFLAVCDLFERIDRAEQKVGVAPRLISFQPVDRVRLIDAIVAEVANPEGMSAAKRLIIEPYFWRRSSLDGCTVIIEFSRGIPKDSFLPPEFPFGYTHSLAWLSPEILETAFVLNIMVTREDSIRKDKARNVPSGDSTMNHGLPDVVREGAYWGDDFAHLCDAEGWLCFSDCGGMEVTLPAAVFDNTGVGCTDVFRRQPETWTSEEVAPAKEKLQAAFAKLRAML
;
A
#
# COMPACT_ATOMS: atom_id res chain seq x y z
N MET A 1 -40.08 14.60 -9.32
CA MET A 1 -38.97 13.93 -10.03
C MET A 1 -37.83 13.91 -9.03
N PHE A 2 -37.48 12.76 -8.46
CA PHE A 2 -36.43 12.71 -7.44
C PHE A 2 -35.08 13.03 -8.07
N ASP A 3 -34.28 13.86 -7.40
CA ASP A 3 -32.91 14.19 -7.81
C ASP A 3 -32.04 12.92 -7.79
N ASN A 4 -31.18 12.76 -8.80
CA ASN A 4 -30.24 11.64 -8.88
C ASN A 4 -29.32 11.57 -7.65
N HIS A 5 -28.99 12.71 -7.04
CA HIS A 5 -28.19 12.73 -5.80
C HIS A 5 -28.97 12.18 -4.60
N PHE A 6 -30.26 12.48 -4.49
CA PHE A 6 -31.12 11.95 -3.44
C PHE A 6 -31.19 10.42 -3.52
N LEU A 7 -31.44 9.89 -4.71
CA LEU A 7 -31.48 8.45 -4.94
C LEU A 7 -30.12 7.77 -4.67
N ALA A 8 -29.01 8.42 -5.02
CA ALA A 8 -27.67 7.90 -4.73
C ALA A 8 -27.38 7.79 -3.21
N VAL A 9 -27.79 8.79 -2.42
CA VAL A 9 -27.63 8.74 -0.96
C VAL A 9 -28.54 7.66 -0.34
N CYS A 10 -29.75 7.46 -0.86
CA CYS A 10 -30.62 6.36 -0.46
C CYS A 10 -29.95 4.99 -0.69
N ASP A 11 -29.41 4.74 -1.89
CA ASP A 11 -28.71 3.47 -2.18
C ASP A 11 -27.49 3.27 -1.26
N LEU A 12 -26.71 4.33 -1.00
CA LEU A 12 -25.59 4.28 -0.07
C LEU A 12 -26.03 3.86 1.34
N PHE A 13 -27.12 4.44 1.86
CA PHE A 13 -27.64 4.11 3.18
C PHE A 13 -28.04 2.64 3.26
N GLU A 14 -28.75 2.14 2.26
CA GLU A 14 -29.11 0.73 2.19
C GLU A 14 -27.89 -0.19 2.11
N ARG A 15 -26.85 0.20 1.37
CA ARG A 15 -25.61 -0.59 1.26
C ARG A 15 -24.89 -0.69 2.60
N ILE A 16 -24.83 0.40 3.37
CA ILE A 16 -24.25 0.42 4.71
C ILE A 16 -25.06 -0.49 5.64
N ASP A 17 -26.37 -0.32 5.71
CA ASP A 17 -27.23 -1.14 6.57
C ASP A 17 -27.16 -2.64 6.19
N ARG A 18 -27.12 -2.96 4.89
CA ARG A 18 -26.91 -4.35 4.41
C ARG A 18 -25.55 -4.91 4.85
N ALA A 19 -24.50 -4.09 4.88
CA ALA A 19 -23.18 -4.50 5.35
C ALA A 19 -23.17 -4.73 6.87
N GLU A 20 -23.81 -3.83 7.65
CA GLU A 20 -23.97 -3.98 9.10
C GLU A 20 -24.69 -5.30 9.45
N GLN A 21 -25.79 -5.59 8.76
CA GLN A 21 -26.55 -6.82 8.97
C GLN A 21 -25.72 -8.08 8.73
N LYS A 22 -24.85 -8.09 7.71
CA LYS A 22 -23.98 -9.25 7.40
C LYS A 22 -22.99 -9.57 8.53
N VAL A 23 -22.64 -8.60 9.36
CA VAL A 23 -21.73 -8.78 10.51
C VAL A 23 -22.47 -8.81 11.85
N GLY A 24 -23.80 -8.97 11.83
CA GLY A 24 -24.63 -9.07 13.04
C GLY A 24 -24.85 -7.74 13.76
N VAL A 25 -24.57 -6.61 13.11
CA VAL A 25 -24.84 -5.26 13.64
C VAL A 25 -26.24 -4.83 13.19
N ALA A 26 -27.01 -4.26 14.12
CA ALA A 26 -28.33 -3.73 13.81
C ALA A 26 -28.23 -2.53 12.85
N PRO A 27 -29.06 -2.47 11.79
CA PRO A 27 -28.96 -1.44 10.77
C PRO A 27 -29.29 -0.06 11.36
N ARG A 28 -28.38 0.89 11.23
CA ARG A 28 -28.49 2.18 11.90
C ARG A 28 -29.30 3.19 11.10
N LEU A 29 -29.12 3.27 9.78
CA LEU A 29 -29.64 4.36 8.97
C LEU A 29 -31.14 4.19 8.69
N ILE A 30 -31.59 2.94 8.49
CA ILE A 30 -33.01 2.59 8.36
C ILE A 30 -33.79 2.74 9.68
N SER A 31 -33.10 2.76 10.82
CA SER A 31 -33.73 2.87 12.15
C SER A 31 -34.21 4.29 12.47
N PHE A 32 -33.70 5.32 11.76
CA PHE A 32 -34.20 6.68 11.91
C PHE A 32 -35.65 6.81 11.46
N GLN A 33 -36.38 7.71 12.13
CA GLN A 33 -37.74 8.05 11.70
C GLN A 33 -37.72 8.52 10.23
N PRO A 34 -38.73 8.17 9.41
CA PRO A 34 -38.73 8.50 7.99
C PRO A 34 -38.47 9.98 7.71
N VAL A 35 -39.04 10.88 8.53
CA VAL A 35 -38.83 12.33 8.41
C VAL A 35 -37.39 12.75 8.67
N ASP A 36 -36.73 12.17 9.67
CA ASP A 36 -35.35 12.51 10.01
C ASP A 36 -34.36 11.96 8.98
N ARG A 37 -34.69 10.81 8.39
CA ARG A 37 -33.92 10.22 7.30
C ARG A 37 -33.97 11.08 6.04
N VAL A 38 -35.15 11.56 5.67
CA VAL A 38 -35.28 12.51 4.54
C VAL A 38 -34.50 13.78 4.82
N ARG A 39 -34.61 14.35 6.03
CA ARG A 39 -33.81 15.53 6.43
C ARG A 39 -32.31 15.30 6.35
N LEU A 40 -31.84 14.13 6.79
CA LEU A 40 -30.43 13.76 6.73
C LEU A 40 -29.96 13.61 5.28
N ILE A 41 -30.75 12.96 4.43
CA ILE A 41 -30.46 12.83 3.00
C ILE A 41 -30.38 14.21 2.34
N ASP A 42 -31.38 15.07 2.58
CA ASP A 42 -31.42 16.42 2.03
C ASP A 42 -30.22 17.26 2.50
N ALA A 43 -29.81 17.12 3.76
CA ALA A 43 -28.63 17.78 4.31
C ALA A 43 -27.33 17.31 3.61
N ILE A 44 -27.17 16.00 3.42
CA ILE A 44 -26.01 15.44 2.71
C ILE A 44 -26.00 15.89 1.25
N VAL A 45 -27.15 15.87 0.56
CA VAL A 45 -27.26 16.36 -0.82
C VAL A 45 -26.89 17.83 -0.90
N ALA A 46 -27.36 18.67 0.03
CA ALA A 46 -26.99 20.08 0.10
C ALA A 46 -25.50 20.31 0.40
N GLU A 47 -24.89 19.45 1.21
CA GLU A 47 -23.46 19.49 1.51
C GLU A 47 -22.62 19.17 0.25
N VAL A 48 -23.01 18.14 -0.51
CA VAL A 48 -22.32 17.77 -1.75
C VAL A 48 -22.58 18.76 -2.88
N ALA A 49 -23.79 19.33 -2.97
CA ALA A 49 -24.17 20.26 -4.03
C ALA A 49 -23.54 21.66 -3.88
N ASN A 50 -23.11 22.04 -2.68
CA ASN A 50 -22.45 23.33 -2.50
C ASN A 50 -20.99 23.30 -3.04
N PRO A 51 -20.43 24.44 -3.50
CA PRO A 51 -19.11 24.47 -4.12
C PRO A 51 -17.95 23.99 -3.24
N GLU A 52 -18.03 24.20 -1.93
CA GLU A 52 -16.98 23.79 -0.98
C GLU A 52 -16.98 22.27 -0.78
N GLY A 53 -18.16 21.68 -0.56
CA GLY A 53 -18.33 20.23 -0.45
C GLY A 53 -18.03 19.51 -1.76
N MET A 54 -18.42 20.07 -2.90
CA MET A 54 -18.04 19.55 -4.22
C MET A 54 -16.52 19.65 -4.45
N SER A 55 -15.87 20.73 -4.01
CA SER A 55 -14.41 20.88 -4.09
C SER A 55 -13.68 19.89 -3.18
N ALA A 56 -14.17 19.69 -1.95
CA ALA A 56 -13.64 18.69 -1.02
C ALA A 56 -13.81 17.27 -1.55
N ALA A 57 -15.00 16.92 -2.06
CA ALA A 57 -15.25 15.64 -2.71
C ALA A 57 -14.39 15.47 -3.97
N LYS A 58 -14.19 16.54 -4.76
CA LYS A 58 -13.30 16.51 -5.91
C LYS A 58 -11.85 16.21 -5.52
N ARG A 59 -11.34 16.84 -4.47
CA ARG A 59 -9.98 16.58 -3.97
C ARG A 59 -9.81 15.17 -3.40
N LEU A 60 -10.81 14.68 -2.66
CA LEU A 60 -10.72 13.39 -1.98
C LEU A 60 -10.99 12.20 -2.90
N ILE A 61 -11.88 12.36 -3.88
CA ILE A 61 -12.35 11.26 -4.73
C ILE A 61 -11.93 11.49 -6.17
N ILE A 62 -12.13 12.67 -6.74
CA ILE A 62 -11.95 12.86 -8.19
C ILE A 62 -10.47 13.04 -8.56
N GLU A 63 -9.68 13.79 -7.79
CA GLU A 63 -8.24 13.99 -8.05
C GLU A 63 -7.45 12.67 -8.03
N PRO A 64 -7.62 11.76 -7.05
CA PRO A 64 -7.02 10.42 -7.10
C PRO A 64 -7.50 9.58 -8.28
N TYR A 65 -8.75 9.76 -8.74
CA TYR A 65 -9.29 9.06 -9.91
C TYR A 65 -8.81 9.68 -11.23
N PHE A 66 -8.45 10.96 -11.28
CA PHE A 66 -7.89 11.61 -12.47
C PHE A 66 -6.51 11.05 -12.84
N TRP A 67 -5.73 10.61 -11.86
CA TRP A 67 -4.45 9.92 -12.08
C TRP A 67 -4.63 8.46 -12.52
N ARG A 68 -5.85 7.92 -12.44
CA ARG A 68 -6.15 6.55 -12.84
C ARG A 68 -6.25 6.52 -14.36
N ARG A 69 -5.31 5.84 -15.01
CA ARG A 69 -5.43 5.56 -16.44
C ARG A 69 -6.72 4.80 -16.71
N SER A 70 -7.38 5.12 -17.83
CA SER A 70 -8.59 4.41 -18.27
C SER A 70 -8.32 2.95 -18.66
N SER A 71 -7.07 2.61 -18.96
CA SER A 71 -6.57 1.25 -19.15
C SER A 71 -5.14 1.13 -18.62
N LEU A 72 -4.78 -0.09 -18.18
CA LEU A 72 -3.42 -0.47 -17.77
C LEU A 72 -2.74 -1.37 -18.82
N ASP A 73 -3.33 -1.52 -20.01
CA ASP A 73 -2.77 -2.35 -21.08
C ASP A 73 -1.35 -1.90 -21.45
N GLY A 74 -0.43 -2.87 -21.54
CA GLY A 74 0.98 -2.62 -21.82
C GLY A 74 1.74 -1.89 -20.72
N CYS A 75 1.14 -1.68 -19.54
CA CYS A 75 1.80 -1.08 -18.39
C CYS A 75 2.26 -2.15 -17.40
N THR A 76 3.41 -1.93 -16.77
CA THR A 76 3.78 -2.65 -15.55
C THR A 76 3.18 -1.93 -14.35
N VAL A 77 2.38 -2.64 -13.56
CA VAL A 77 1.86 -2.13 -12.28
C VAL A 77 2.86 -2.47 -11.18
N ILE A 78 3.22 -1.48 -10.38
CA ILE A 78 4.09 -1.67 -9.21
C ILE A 78 3.24 -1.44 -7.96
N ILE A 79 3.19 -2.44 -7.08
CA ILE A 79 2.55 -2.35 -5.77
C ILE A 79 3.66 -2.42 -4.72
N GLU A 80 3.80 -1.36 -3.93
CA GLU A 80 4.84 -1.28 -2.91
C GLU A 80 4.30 -1.67 -1.53
N PHE A 81 5.02 -2.56 -0.84
CA PHE A 81 4.80 -2.88 0.55
C PHE A 81 5.97 -2.38 1.40
N SER A 82 5.72 -1.30 2.16
CA SER A 82 6.56 -0.90 3.29
C SER A 82 6.03 -1.60 4.54
N ARG A 83 6.58 -2.77 4.85
CA ARG A 83 6.15 -3.62 5.97
C ARG A 83 7.35 -4.11 6.77
N GLY A 84 7.10 -4.36 8.05
CA GLY A 84 8.05 -4.93 8.97
C GLY A 84 7.34 -5.57 10.15
N ILE A 85 8.14 -6.03 11.10
CA ILE A 85 7.68 -6.66 12.33
C ILE A 85 8.22 -5.92 13.56
N PRO A 86 7.47 -5.91 14.68
CA PRO A 86 7.96 -5.40 15.95
C PRO A 86 9.21 -6.14 16.44
N LYS A 87 9.96 -5.48 17.30
CA LYS A 87 11.03 -6.12 18.06
C LYS A 87 10.49 -7.33 18.83
N ASP A 88 11.29 -8.40 18.87
CA ASP A 88 10.98 -9.65 19.59
C ASP A 88 9.76 -10.42 19.04
N SER A 89 9.34 -10.13 17.80
CA SER A 89 8.26 -10.87 17.13
C SER A 89 8.65 -12.33 16.82
N PHE A 90 7.67 -13.23 16.90
CA PHE A 90 7.78 -14.57 16.34
C PHE A 90 7.48 -14.56 14.84
N LEU A 91 7.88 -15.63 14.15
CA LEU A 91 7.57 -15.86 12.74
C LEU A 91 6.64 -17.09 12.62
N PRO A 92 5.51 -16.98 11.87
CA PRO A 92 4.99 -15.77 11.25
C PRO A 92 4.54 -14.73 12.30
N PRO A 93 4.58 -13.43 11.99
CA PRO A 93 4.20 -12.38 12.93
C PRO A 93 2.69 -12.35 13.17
N GLU A 94 2.26 -11.76 14.29
CA GLU A 94 0.84 -11.51 14.55
C GLU A 94 0.27 -10.47 13.57
N PHE A 95 -1.02 -10.59 13.23
CA PHE A 95 -1.72 -9.58 12.45
C PHE A 95 -1.66 -8.22 13.19
N PRO A 96 -1.36 -7.09 12.52
CA PRO A 96 -1.28 -6.89 11.06
C PRO A 96 0.15 -6.81 10.49
N PHE A 97 1.16 -7.38 11.15
CA PHE A 97 2.57 -7.13 10.82
C PHE A 97 3.11 -8.01 9.69
N GLY A 98 4.23 -7.58 9.08
CA GLY A 98 4.91 -8.36 8.05
C GLY A 98 4.20 -8.42 6.69
N TYR A 99 4.91 -9.06 5.76
CA TYR A 99 4.46 -9.35 4.41
C TYR A 99 3.41 -10.46 4.40
N THR A 100 3.48 -11.44 5.31
CA THR A 100 2.51 -12.55 5.43
C THR A 100 1.08 -12.03 5.41
N HIS A 101 0.79 -11.07 6.29
CA HIS A 101 -0.56 -10.51 6.42
C HIS A 101 -0.90 -9.51 5.32
N SER A 102 0.10 -8.85 4.71
CA SER A 102 -0.14 -7.79 3.73
C SER A 102 -0.41 -8.33 2.34
N LEU A 103 0.32 -9.38 1.93
CA LEU A 103 0.18 -10.01 0.63
C LEU A 103 -1.13 -10.80 0.50
N ALA A 104 -1.63 -11.34 1.61
CA ALA A 104 -2.88 -12.11 1.65
C ALA A 104 -4.13 -11.32 1.19
N TRP A 105 -4.06 -9.99 1.15
CA TRP A 105 -5.15 -9.11 0.70
C TRP A 105 -5.10 -8.74 -0.78
N LEU A 106 -4.06 -9.17 -1.52
CA LEU A 106 -4.03 -8.97 -2.97
C LEU A 106 -5.11 -9.85 -3.63
N SER A 107 -5.75 -9.31 -4.68
CA SER A 107 -6.77 -10.07 -5.39
C SER A 107 -6.14 -11.19 -6.21
N PRO A 108 -6.88 -12.29 -6.49
CA PRO A 108 -6.37 -13.40 -7.30
C PRO A 108 -5.80 -12.94 -8.65
N GLU A 109 -6.44 -11.96 -9.31
CA GLU A 109 -6.00 -11.43 -10.60
C GLU A 109 -4.64 -10.74 -10.54
N ILE A 110 -4.31 -10.11 -9.41
CA ILE A 110 -2.96 -9.55 -9.19
C ILE A 110 -1.97 -10.70 -9.00
N LEU A 111 -2.33 -11.67 -8.15
CA LEU A 111 -1.45 -12.78 -7.78
C LEU A 111 -1.10 -13.68 -8.98
N GLU A 112 -2.02 -13.89 -9.92
CA GLU A 112 -1.80 -14.70 -11.12
C GLU A 112 -0.62 -14.23 -11.99
N THR A 113 -0.28 -12.95 -11.96
CA THR A 113 0.74 -12.34 -12.84
C THR A 113 1.88 -11.66 -12.06
N ALA A 114 1.86 -11.75 -10.73
CA ALA A 114 2.80 -11.04 -9.88
C ALA A 114 4.19 -11.69 -9.82
N PHE A 115 5.20 -10.82 -9.79
CA PHE A 115 6.57 -11.15 -9.41
C PHE A 115 6.93 -10.29 -8.20
N VAL A 116 7.70 -10.83 -7.27
CA VAL A 116 8.06 -10.12 -6.05
C VAL A 116 9.54 -9.75 -6.05
N LEU A 117 9.82 -8.45 -5.90
CA LEU A 117 11.17 -7.94 -5.71
C LEU A 117 11.28 -7.38 -4.28
N ASN A 118 12.01 -8.06 -3.41
CA ASN A 118 12.31 -7.55 -2.08
C ASN A 118 13.52 -6.63 -2.12
N ILE A 119 13.40 -5.44 -1.55
CA ILE A 119 14.50 -4.51 -1.35
C ILE A 119 15.08 -4.76 0.05
N MET A 120 16.04 -5.67 0.14
CA MET A 120 16.63 -6.07 1.41
C MET A 120 17.53 -4.97 1.94
N VAL A 121 17.36 -4.60 3.20
CA VAL A 121 18.21 -3.63 3.89
C VAL A 121 18.46 -4.12 5.31
N THR A 122 19.67 -3.94 5.84
CA THR A 122 19.92 -4.21 7.26
C THR A 122 19.19 -3.17 8.11
N ARG A 123 18.93 -3.49 9.38
CA ARG A 123 18.38 -2.52 10.34
C ARG A 123 19.29 -1.30 10.45
N GLU A 124 20.59 -1.50 10.52
CA GLU A 124 21.61 -0.46 10.64
C GLU A 124 21.58 0.46 9.41
N ASP A 125 21.51 -0.10 8.21
CA ASP A 125 21.38 0.67 6.98
C ASP A 125 20.04 1.40 6.89
N SER A 126 18.93 0.77 7.31
CA SER A 126 17.62 1.40 7.36
C SER A 126 17.65 2.64 8.26
N ILE A 127 18.22 2.53 9.45
CA ILE A 127 18.39 3.67 10.39
C ILE A 127 19.29 4.75 9.79
N ARG A 128 20.42 4.38 9.19
CA ARG A 128 21.34 5.34 8.55
C ARG A 128 20.64 6.10 7.43
N LYS A 129 19.94 5.37 6.57
CA LYS A 129 19.16 5.90 5.44
C LYS A 129 18.02 6.79 5.92
N ASP A 130 17.32 6.40 6.98
CA ASP A 130 16.28 7.19 7.62
C ASP A 130 16.80 8.51 8.18
N LYS A 131 17.90 8.48 8.94
CA LYS A 131 18.55 9.68 9.48
C LYS A 131 19.02 10.63 8.38
N ALA A 132 19.53 10.11 7.27
CA ALA A 132 19.94 10.92 6.12
C ALA A 132 18.75 11.61 5.41
N ARG A 133 17.52 11.08 5.54
CA ARG A 133 16.29 11.73 5.04
C ARG A 133 15.76 12.82 5.96
N ASN A 134 16.06 12.75 7.26
CA ASN A 134 15.53 13.68 8.24
C ASN A 134 16.31 15.01 8.21
N VAL A 135 16.15 15.77 7.13
CA VAL A 135 16.72 17.12 6.98
C VAL A 135 15.64 18.15 7.35
N PRO A 136 15.89 19.07 8.30
CA PRO A 136 14.92 20.09 8.73
C PRO A 136 14.70 21.21 7.69
N SER A 137 14.48 20.87 6.42
CA SER A 137 14.26 21.84 5.35
C SER A 137 12.86 21.70 4.76
N GLY A 138 11.93 22.51 5.26
CA GLY A 138 10.78 23.12 4.55
C GLY A 138 9.68 22.26 3.92
N ASP A 139 9.99 21.12 3.30
CA ASP A 139 9.01 20.27 2.63
C ASP A 139 8.81 18.98 3.44
N SER A 140 7.72 18.96 4.20
CA SER A 140 7.46 17.92 5.19
C SER A 140 7.11 16.56 4.58
N THR A 141 6.75 16.48 3.30
CA THR A 141 6.19 15.27 2.68
C THR A 141 7.23 14.16 2.40
N MET A 142 8.51 14.51 2.21
CA MET A 142 9.60 13.55 1.97
C MET A 142 10.64 13.47 3.11
N ASN A 143 10.51 14.33 4.13
CA ASN A 143 11.46 14.45 5.24
C ASN A 143 10.93 13.85 6.55
N HIS A 144 10.09 12.81 6.45
CA HIS A 144 9.60 12.09 7.63
C HIS A 144 10.64 11.05 8.07
N GLY A 145 11.47 11.41 9.07
CA GLY A 145 12.18 10.41 9.85
C GLY A 145 11.21 9.60 10.71
N LEU A 146 11.48 8.31 10.90
CA LEU A 146 10.66 7.49 11.80
C LEU A 146 11.06 7.74 13.27
N PRO A 147 10.11 8.01 14.18
CA PRO A 147 10.37 7.97 15.60
C PRO A 147 10.87 6.58 16.03
N ASP A 148 11.79 6.51 17.00
CA ASP A 148 12.37 5.25 17.47
C ASP A 148 11.29 4.24 17.92
N VAL A 149 10.25 4.72 18.61
CA VAL A 149 9.12 3.89 19.04
C VAL A 149 8.37 3.24 17.88
N VAL A 150 8.22 3.93 16.75
CA VAL A 150 7.57 3.37 15.55
C VAL A 150 8.51 2.36 14.88
N ARG A 151 9.80 2.65 14.83
CA ARG A 151 10.79 1.75 14.27
C ARG A 151 10.86 0.44 15.04
N GLU A 152 10.92 0.49 16.36
CA GLU A 152 10.94 -0.71 17.20
C GLU A 152 9.59 -1.43 17.22
N GLY A 153 8.49 -0.69 17.17
CA GLY A 153 7.14 -1.26 17.22
C GLY A 153 6.64 -1.85 15.91
N ALA A 154 7.25 -1.53 14.75
CA ALA A 154 6.71 -1.97 13.45
C ALA A 154 7.76 -2.25 12.37
N TYR A 155 9.01 -1.84 12.53
CA TYR A 155 10.05 -1.93 11.50
C TYR A 155 11.40 -2.40 12.07
N TRP A 156 11.35 -3.32 13.04
CA TRP A 156 12.57 -3.88 13.64
C TRP A 156 13.26 -4.87 12.68
N GLY A 157 12.46 -5.64 11.93
CA GLY A 157 12.88 -6.53 10.86
C GLY A 157 11.71 -6.80 9.91
N ASP A 158 11.79 -7.90 9.17
CA ASP A 158 10.70 -8.39 8.31
C ASP A 158 10.64 -9.94 8.33
N ASP A 159 9.59 -10.48 7.71
CA ASP A 159 9.32 -11.91 7.57
C ASP A 159 9.53 -12.41 6.12
N PHE A 160 10.15 -11.62 5.24
CA PHE A 160 10.25 -11.98 3.82
C PHE A 160 11.05 -13.27 3.61
N ALA A 161 12.20 -13.38 4.26
CA ALA A 161 13.06 -14.57 4.16
C ALA A 161 12.38 -15.84 4.72
N HIS A 162 11.44 -15.69 5.66
CA HIS A 162 10.66 -16.81 6.19
C HIS A 162 9.62 -17.33 5.21
N LEU A 163 9.11 -16.44 4.34
CA LEU A 163 8.15 -16.79 3.30
C LEU A 163 8.81 -17.39 2.05
N CYS A 164 10.14 -17.25 1.90
CA CYS A 164 10.86 -17.80 0.75
C CYS A 164 11.28 -19.26 0.96
N ASP A 165 11.11 -20.09 -0.08
CA ASP A 165 11.77 -21.40 -0.16
C ASP A 165 13.23 -21.28 -0.65
N ALA A 166 13.91 -22.42 -0.80
CA ALA A 166 15.32 -22.48 -1.19
C ALA A 166 15.54 -22.09 -2.66
N GLU A 167 14.53 -22.27 -3.50
CA GLU A 167 14.52 -21.97 -4.92
C GLU A 167 14.20 -20.49 -5.20
N GLY A 168 13.64 -19.79 -4.20
CA GLY A 168 13.28 -18.37 -4.25
C GLY A 168 11.83 -18.14 -4.68
N TRP A 169 10.94 -19.08 -4.42
CA TRP A 169 9.51 -18.84 -4.44
C TRP A 169 9.05 -18.30 -3.09
N LEU A 170 8.15 -17.31 -3.13
CA LEU A 170 7.46 -16.76 -1.98
C LEU A 170 6.15 -17.51 -1.76
N CYS A 171 5.98 -18.12 -0.60
CA CYS A 171 4.85 -18.99 -0.27
C CYS A 171 4.05 -18.40 0.90
N PHE A 172 2.75 -18.22 0.73
CA PHE A 172 1.83 -17.72 1.77
C PHE A 172 0.38 -18.12 1.46
N SER A 173 -0.52 -18.03 2.44
CA SER A 173 -1.96 -18.22 2.22
C SER A 173 -2.66 -16.87 1.99
N ASP A 174 -3.57 -16.80 1.03
CA ASP A 174 -4.42 -15.62 0.84
C ASP A 174 -5.49 -15.48 1.93
N CYS A 175 -6.28 -14.40 1.91
CA CYS A 175 -7.36 -14.19 2.88
C CYS A 175 -8.51 -15.21 2.77
N GLY A 176 -8.59 -15.99 1.69
CA GLY A 176 -9.50 -17.11 1.50
C GLY A 176 -8.92 -18.45 1.98
N GLY A 177 -7.66 -18.49 2.42
CA GLY A 177 -6.96 -19.71 2.83
C GLY A 177 -6.40 -20.54 1.67
N MET A 178 -6.31 -19.97 0.47
CA MET A 178 -5.66 -20.61 -0.66
C MET A 178 -4.15 -20.41 -0.58
N GLU A 179 -3.39 -21.47 -0.79
CA GLU A 179 -1.93 -21.39 -0.88
C GLU A 179 -1.52 -20.69 -2.18
N VAL A 180 -0.66 -19.69 -2.04
CA VAL A 180 -0.14 -18.86 -3.12
C VAL A 180 1.37 -19.03 -3.17
N THR A 181 1.89 -19.19 -4.39
CA THR A 181 3.32 -19.30 -4.65
C THR A 181 3.71 -18.33 -5.76
N LEU A 182 4.59 -17.37 -5.46
CA LEU A 182 5.03 -16.34 -6.40
C LEU A 182 6.55 -16.38 -6.62
N PRO A 183 7.06 -16.14 -7.84
CA PRO A 183 8.49 -15.97 -8.06
C PRO A 183 9.02 -14.75 -7.29
N ALA A 184 10.13 -14.91 -6.58
CA ALA A 184 10.74 -13.85 -5.80
C ALA A 184 12.24 -13.67 -6.04
N ALA A 185 12.67 -12.43 -6.01
CA ALA A 185 14.07 -12.04 -6.04
C ALA A 185 14.38 -11.01 -4.96
N VAL A 186 15.62 -11.04 -4.48
CA VAL A 186 16.13 -10.11 -3.50
C VAL A 186 17.09 -9.15 -4.19
N PHE A 187 16.79 -7.86 -4.09
CA PHE A 187 17.74 -6.79 -4.34
C PHE A 187 18.44 -6.45 -3.03
N ASP A 188 19.72 -6.80 -2.92
CA ASP A 188 20.52 -6.49 -1.75
C ASP A 188 20.88 -4.98 -1.73
N ASN A 189 20.17 -4.21 -0.92
CA ASN A 189 20.41 -2.78 -0.70
C ASN A 189 21.21 -2.49 0.58
N THR A 190 21.99 -3.46 1.05
CA THR A 190 22.89 -3.26 2.19
C THR A 190 24.13 -2.45 1.80
N GLY A 191 24.72 -1.77 2.78
CA GLY A 191 25.87 -0.89 2.59
C GLY A 191 25.54 0.48 2.02
N VAL A 192 26.60 1.24 1.72
CA VAL A 192 26.55 2.62 1.22
C VAL A 192 26.73 2.65 -0.29
N GLY A 193 26.00 3.53 -0.97
CA GLY A 193 26.23 3.88 -2.37
C GLY A 193 25.41 3.06 -3.37
N CYS A 194 24.55 2.14 -2.91
CA CYS A 194 23.68 1.39 -3.82
C CYS A 194 22.48 2.24 -4.25
N THR A 195 21.57 2.59 -3.33
CA THR A 195 20.40 3.43 -3.66
C THR A 195 20.50 4.86 -3.13
N ASP A 196 21.61 5.24 -2.49
CA ASP A 196 21.75 6.55 -1.86
C ASP A 196 21.78 7.69 -2.90
N VAL A 197 22.28 7.42 -4.11
CA VAL A 197 22.32 8.37 -5.24
C VAL A 197 20.93 8.87 -5.64
N PHE A 198 19.92 8.00 -5.59
CA PHE A 198 18.55 8.31 -6.03
C PHE A 198 17.80 9.30 -5.14
N ARG A 199 18.42 9.73 -4.03
CA ARG A 199 17.90 10.84 -3.21
C ARG A 199 18.26 12.22 -3.75
N ARG A 200 19.27 12.30 -4.61
CA ARG A 200 19.64 13.55 -5.28
C ARG A 200 18.80 13.74 -6.53
N GLN A 201 18.76 14.97 -7.04
CA GLN A 201 18.09 15.28 -8.30
C GLN A 201 18.63 14.39 -9.44
N PRO A 202 17.77 13.78 -10.28
CA PRO A 202 18.18 12.86 -11.34
C PRO A 202 19.29 13.38 -12.26
N GLU A 203 19.31 14.68 -12.51
CA GLU A 203 20.28 15.35 -13.37
C GLU A 203 21.69 15.36 -12.78
N THR A 204 21.83 15.06 -11.50
CA THR A 204 23.12 15.03 -10.77
C THR A 204 23.73 13.63 -10.66
N TRP A 205 23.05 12.60 -11.15
CA TRP A 205 23.52 11.23 -11.05
C TRP A 205 24.60 10.97 -12.09
N THR A 206 25.74 10.37 -11.69
CA THR A 206 26.71 9.86 -12.66
C THR A 206 26.44 8.39 -13.00
N SER A 207 26.97 7.93 -14.13
CA SER A 207 26.81 6.54 -14.56
C SER A 207 27.48 5.57 -13.58
N GLU A 208 28.63 5.96 -13.01
CA GLU A 208 29.37 5.18 -12.02
C GLU A 208 28.59 5.01 -10.72
N GLU A 209 27.86 6.04 -10.28
CA GLU A 209 27.06 5.98 -9.05
C GLU A 209 25.80 5.13 -9.21
N VAL A 210 25.21 5.08 -10.41
CA VAL A 210 24.01 4.30 -10.70
C VAL A 210 24.32 2.84 -11.04
N ALA A 211 25.53 2.55 -11.54
CA ALA A 211 25.93 1.22 -11.99
C ALA A 211 25.67 0.10 -10.95
N PRO A 212 26.02 0.25 -9.66
CA PRO A 212 25.79 -0.80 -8.67
C PRO A 212 24.32 -1.18 -8.51
N ALA A 213 23.42 -0.20 -8.49
CA ALA A 213 21.98 -0.46 -8.41
C ALA A 213 21.46 -1.12 -9.68
N LYS A 214 21.92 -0.65 -10.84
CA LYS A 214 21.51 -1.20 -12.13
C LYS A 214 21.92 -2.66 -12.28
N GLU A 215 23.16 -3.01 -11.92
CA GLU A 215 23.67 -4.39 -11.98
C GLU A 215 22.87 -5.32 -11.06
N LYS A 216 22.61 -4.89 -9.82
CA LYS A 216 21.82 -5.68 -8.85
C LYS A 216 20.36 -5.84 -9.30
N LEU A 217 19.74 -4.80 -9.86
CA LEU A 217 18.38 -4.90 -10.43
C LEU A 217 18.35 -5.84 -11.64
N GLN A 218 19.34 -5.74 -12.53
CA GLN A 218 19.45 -6.63 -13.69
C GLN A 218 19.61 -8.08 -13.27
N ALA A 219 20.43 -8.36 -12.27
CA ALA A 219 20.59 -9.71 -11.71
C ALA A 219 19.28 -10.24 -11.10
N ALA A 220 18.59 -9.42 -10.30
CA ALA A 220 17.31 -9.80 -9.69
C ALA A 220 16.22 -10.08 -10.75
N PHE A 221 16.09 -9.21 -11.77
CA PHE A 221 15.13 -9.42 -12.86
C PHE A 221 15.52 -10.57 -13.78
N ALA A 222 16.81 -10.85 -13.99
CA ALA A 222 17.24 -12.04 -14.71
C ALA A 222 16.81 -13.32 -13.98
N LYS A 223 16.90 -13.35 -12.64
CA LYS A 223 16.38 -14.46 -11.83
C LYS A 223 14.87 -14.63 -12.02
N LEU A 224 14.09 -13.56 -11.85
CA LEU A 224 12.63 -13.61 -12.02
C LEU A 224 12.24 -14.06 -13.43
N ARG A 225 12.96 -13.60 -14.46
CA ARG A 225 12.73 -14.01 -15.84
C ARG A 225 13.04 -15.49 -16.08
N ALA A 226 13.95 -16.10 -15.33
CA ALA A 226 14.25 -17.52 -15.46
C ALA A 226 13.19 -18.43 -14.79
N MET A 227 12.26 -17.85 -14.02
CA MET A 227 11.15 -18.54 -13.35
C MET A 227 9.82 -18.44 -14.12
N LEU A 228 9.82 -17.71 -15.25
CA LEU A 228 8.74 -17.64 -16.25
C LEU A 228 8.81 -18.86 -17.19
#